data_AF-A0A0C9YZZ6-F1
#
_entry.id   AF-A0A0C9YZZ6-F1
#
_cell.length_a   1.000
_cell.length_b   1.000
_cell.length_c   1.000
_cell.angle_alpha   90.00
_cell.angle_beta   90.00
_cell.angle_gamma   90.00
#
_symmetry.space_group_name_H-M   'P 1'
#
loop_
_entity.id
_entity.type
_entity.pdbx_description
1 polymer ?
#
loop_
_entity_poly.entity_id
_entity_poly.type
_entity_poly.pdbx_seq_one_letter_code
_entity_poly.pdbx_strand_id
1 'polypeptide(L)'
;KIKYSLNSYADLSFLIPPSWKDGDPLPPKFLIFFDDIQDAINAAQYLCQCLPPGLQDKIKWFNANMTTTYKDLEVANFVSGEMLGFTTTESFGMVSHPENGFKWAYLLQGMDMSDIGLVIQWHVTCKLPTLWQQFGCAAQDKKLTGTSILFAEKEFFDNECAAKVARKMQRESA
;
A
#
# COMPACT_ATOMS: atom_id res chain seq x y z
N LYS A 1 4.80 3.25 -14.22
CA LYS A 1 6.23 2.97 -13.99
C LYS A 1 6.75 3.87 -12.89
N ILE A 2 7.56 3.33 -12.00
CA ILE A 2 8.28 4.10 -10.98
C ILE A 2 9.22 5.08 -11.67
N LYS A 3 9.23 6.34 -11.24
CA LYS A 3 10.01 7.43 -11.85
C LYS A 3 11.15 7.88 -10.95
N TYR A 4 10.97 7.83 -9.64
CA TYR A 4 11.95 8.27 -8.65
C TYR A 4 12.70 7.08 -8.04
N SER A 5 13.68 7.36 -7.18
CA SER A 5 14.36 6.29 -6.45
C SER A 5 13.39 5.60 -5.49
N LEU A 6 13.49 4.28 -5.34
CA LEU A 6 12.54 3.47 -4.55
C LEU A 6 12.45 3.98 -3.10
N ASN A 7 13.61 4.29 -2.51
CA ASN A 7 13.75 4.81 -1.16
C ASN A 7 13.29 6.26 -0.96
N SER A 8 12.90 6.97 -2.03
CA SER A 8 12.33 8.32 -1.90
C SER A 8 10.83 8.30 -1.65
N TYR A 9 10.16 7.22 -2.04
CA TYR A 9 8.69 7.08 -2.00
C TYR A 9 7.94 8.21 -2.74
N ALA A 10 8.64 9.02 -3.54
CA ALA A 10 8.09 10.22 -4.17
C ALA A 10 6.98 9.93 -5.18
N ASP A 11 7.01 8.73 -5.79
CA ASP A 11 5.93 8.25 -6.64
C ASP A 11 4.60 8.03 -5.89
N LEU A 12 4.60 7.97 -4.55
CA LEU A 12 3.38 7.93 -3.73
C LEU A 12 2.77 9.30 -3.44
N SER A 13 3.44 10.39 -3.81
CA SER A 13 2.96 11.77 -3.57
C SER A 13 1.64 12.11 -4.27
N PHE A 14 1.19 11.30 -5.23
CA PHE A 14 -0.14 11.50 -5.82
C PHE A 14 -1.28 11.25 -4.81
N LEU A 15 -1.04 10.45 -3.77
CA LEU A 15 -2.00 10.23 -2.68
C LEU A 15 -2.21 11.50 -1.87
N ILE A 16 -1.10 12.16 -1.54
CA ILE A 16 -1.05 13.37 -0.71
C ILE A 16 -0.01 14.30 -1.34
N PRO A 17 -0.44 15.19 -2.26
CA PRO A 17 0.47 16.12 -2.90
C PRO A 17 1.13 17.03 -1.84
N PRO A 18 2.39 17.44 -2.01
CA PRO A 18 3.06 18.36 -1.08
C PRO A 18 2.35 19.71 -0.89
N SER A 19 1.46 20.07 -1.82
CA SER A 19 0.65 21.28 -1.77
C SER A 19 -0.70 21.11 -1.06
N TRP A 20 -0.95 19.95 -0.43
CA TRP A 20 -2.19 19.65 0.28
C TRP A 20 -2.39 20.57 1.48
N LYS A 21 -3.62 21.05 1.69
CA LYS A 21 -3.99 22.01 2.73
C LYS A 21 -5.24 21.57 3.47
N ASP A 22 -5.42 22.10 4.68
CA ASP A 22 -6.64 21.88 5.45
C ASP A 22 -7.89 22.26 4.63
N GLY A 23 -8.80 21.30 4.50
CA GLY A 23 -10.02 21.44 3.69
C GLY A 23 -9.93 20.82 2.28
N ASP A 24 -8.75 20.42 1.83
CA ASP A 24 -8.62 19.59 0.63
C ASP A 24 -9.30 18.22 0.86
N PRO A 25 -9.86 17.59 -0.20
CA PRO A 25 -10.46 16.28 -0.06
C PRO A 25 -9.43 15.26 0.41
N LEU A 26 -9.85 14.43 1.37
CA LEU A 26 -9.05 13.31 1.83
C LEU A 26 -8.92 12.27 0.70
N PRO A 27 -7.77 11.59 0.58
CA PRO A 27 -7.66 10.48 -0.35
C PRO A 27 -8.67 9.37 0.02
N PRO A 28 -9.09 8.54 -0.94
CA PRO A 28 -9.84 7.33 -0.63
C PRO A 28 -9.10 6.49 0.40
N LYS A 29 -9.83 5.81 1.29
CA LYS A 29 -9.22 4.89 2.26
C LYS A 29 -8.34 3.87 1.51
N PHE A 30 -7.10 3.70 1.95
CA PHE A 30 -6.10 2.98 1.16
C PHE A 30 -5.25 1.97 1.93
N LEU A 31 -4.75 0.97 1.20
CA LEU A 31 -3.70 0.05 1.65
C LEU A 31 -2.53 0.08 0.67
N ILE A 32 -1.31 0.12 1.18
CA ILE A 32 -0.08 0.02 0.39
C ILE A 32 0.74 -1.17 0.88
N PHE A 33 0.95 -2.15 0.01
CA PHE A 33 1.74 -3.34 0.28
C PHE A 33 3.20 -3.15 -0.12
N PHE A 34 4.10 -3.52 0.77
CA PHE A 34 5.55 -3.54 0.64
C PHE A 34 6.08 -4.93 0.97
N ASP A 35 7.28 -5.26 0.48
CA ASP A 35 7.88 -6.57 0.74
C ASP A 35 8.55 -6.65 2.10
N ASP A 36 9.06 -5.52 2.60
CA ASP A 36 9.75 -5.46 3.87
C ASP A 36 9.16 -4.41 4.82
N ILE A 37 9.39 -4.66 6.10
CA ILE A 37 8.84 -3.86 7.20
C ILE A 37 9.42 -2.44 7.19
N GLN A 38 10.70 -2.28 6.84
CA GLN A 38 11.36 -1.00 6.89
C GLN A 38 10.84 -0.07 5.80
N ASP A 39 10.61 -0.59 4.60
CA ASP A 39 9.97 0.15 3.51
C ASP A 39 8.54 0.58 3.87
N ALA A 40 7.76 -0.31 4.50
CA ALA A 40 6.44 0.07 5.00
C ALA A 40 6.51 1.22 6.03
N ILE A 41 7.45 1.16 6.98
CA ILE A 41 7.65 2.20 7.99
C ILE A 41 8.06 3.53 7.33
N ASN A 42 9.07 3.50 6.47
CA ASN A 42 9.61 4.69 5.82
C ASN A 42 8.56 5.35 4.91
N ALA A 43 7.78 4.56 4.17
CA ALA A 43 6.72 5.07 3.34
C ALA A 43 5.60 5.72 4.15
N ALA A 44 5.21 5.13 5.29
CA ALA A 44 4.25 5.76 6.19
C ALA A 44 4.79 7.11 6.69
N GLN A 45 6.03 7.15 7.18
CA GLN A 45 6.66 8.38 7.64
C GLN A 45 6.72 9.45 6.54
N TYR A 46 7.06 9.06 5.31
CA TYR A 46 7.05 9.95 4.15
C TYR A 46 5.65 10.54 3.89
N LEU A 47 4.61 9.71 3.88
CA LEU A 47 3.23 10.16 3.66
C LEU A 47 2.72 11.05 4.79
N CYS A 48 3.05 10.72 6.05
CA CYS A 48 2.72 11.54 7.21
C CYS A 48 3.37 12.93 7.13
N GLN A 49 4.61 13.02 6.65
CA GLN A 49 5.28 14.32 6.44
C GLN A 49 4.64 15.17 5.34
N CYS A 50 3.93 14.54 4.40
CA CYS A 50 3.16 15.25 3.38
C CYS A 50 1.82 15.78 3.92
N LEU A 51 1.34 15.30 5.08
CA LEU A 51 0.11 15.76 5.70
C LEU A 51 0.35 16.95 6.65
N PRO A 52 -0.65 17.84 6.80
CA PRO A 52 -0.62 18.87 7.84
C PRO A 52 -0.51 18.27 9.24
N PRO A 53 0.06 19.01 10.21
CA PRO A 53 0.35 18.50 11.55
C PRO A 53 -0.82 17.79 12.25
N GLY A 54 -2.05 18.26 12.06
CA GLY A 54 -3.25 17.67 12.68
C GLY A 54 -3.73 16.36 12.06
N LEU A 55 -3.13 15.90 10.97
CA LEU A 55 -3.52 14.68 10.25
C LEU A 55 -2.37 13.67 10.13
N GLN A 56 -1.18 13.97 10.66
CA GLN A 56 -0.01 13.10 10.49
C GLN A 56 -0.17 11.73 11.15
N ASP A 57 -1.11 11.59 12.09
CA ASP A 57 -1.43 10.32 12.76
C ASP A 57 -2.42 9.45 11.98
N LYS A 58 -2.96 9.94 10.86
CA LYS A 58 -3.99 9.28 10.05
C LYS A 58 -3.47 8.19 9.13
N ILE A 59 -2.15 8.06 8.99
CA ILE A 59 -1.50 7.02 8.21
C ILE A 59 -0.52 6.30 9.12
N LYS A 60 -0.58 4.97 9.17
CA LYS A 60 0.31 4.16 9.99
C LYS A 60 0.88 3.00 9.21
N TRP A 61 1.91 2.38 9.75
CA TRP A 61 2.39 1.10 9.28
C TRP A 61 1.78 -0.04 10.11
N PHE A 62 1.49 -1.14 9.45
CA PHE A 62 0.92 -2.35 10.02
C PHE A 62 1.78 -3.54 9.59
N ASN A 63 2.27 -4.36 10.52
CA ASN A 63 3.08 -5.53 10.17
C ASN A 63 3.06 -6.60 11.28
N ALA A 64 3.63 -7.77 10.97
CA ALA A 64 3.69 -8.91 11.88
C ALA A 64 4.32 -8.60 13.25
N ASN A 65 5.33 -7.71 13.32
CA ASN A 65 6.08 -7.41 14.55
C ASN A 65 5.27 -6.57 15.55
N MET A 66 4.12 -6.04 15.16
CA MET A 66 3.25 -5.28 16.06
C MET A 66 2.57 -6.17 17.09
N THR A 67 2.39 -5.61 18.29
CA THR A 67 1.62 -6.28 19.35
C THR A 67 0.19 -6.49 18.91
N THR A 68 -0.46 -7.50 19.47
CA THR A 68 -1.89 -7.74 19.25
C THR A 68 -2.69 -6.48 19.61
N THR A 69 -2.53 -5.95 20.81
CA THR A 69 -3.24 -4.74 21.27
C THR A 69 -3.14 -3.55 20.32
N TYR A 70 -1.99 -3.35 19.67
CA TYR A 70 -1.82 -2.33 18.65
C TYR A 70 -2.64 -2.66 17.39
N LYS A 71 -2.50 -3.87 16.85
CA LYS A 71 -3.23 -4.31 15.65
C LYS A 71 -4.74 -4.15 15.84
N ASP A 72 -5.25 -4.51 17.01
CA ASP A 72 -6.66 -4.48 17.38
C ASP A 72 -7.21 -3.05 17.35
N LEU A 73 -6.49 -2.15 17.99
CA LEU A 73 -6.83 -0.74 18.07
C LEU A 73 -6.81 -0.10 16.69
N GLU A 74 -5.74 -0.30 15.92
CA GLU A 74 -5.60 0.35 14.62
C GLU A 74 -6.60 -0.20 13.60
N VAL A 75 -6.92 -1.50 13.63
CA VAL A 75 -7.98 -2.06 12.79
C VAL A 75 -9.34 -1.45 13.14
N ALA A 76 -9.65 -1.27 14.43
CA ALA A 76 -10.88 -0.60 14.84
C ALA A 76 -10.94 0.86 14.34
N ASN A 77 -9.84 1.61 14.46
CA ASN A 77 -9.71 2.97 13.95
C ASN A 77 -9.81 3.04 12.42
N PHE A 78 -9.33 2.02 11.72
CA PHE A 78 -9.46 1.91 10.28
C PHE A 78 -10.90 1.68 9.86
N VAL A 79 -11.60 0.74 10.49
CA VAL A 79 -13.02 0.48 10.22
C VAL A 79 -13.91 1.68 10.54
N SER A 80 -13.64 2.41 11.63
CA SER A 80 -14.41 3.62 11.99
C SER A 80 -14.16 4.81 11.05
N GLY A 81 -13.14 4.75 10.18
CA GLY A 81 -12.73 5.85 9.32
C GLY A 81 -11.85 6.89 10.01
N GLU A 82 -11.40 6.62 11.24
CA GLU A 82 -10.41 7.47 11.91
C GLU A 82 -9.04 7.43 11.23
N MET A 83 -8.70 6.32 10.57
CA MET A 83 -7.47 6.16 9.78
C MET A 83 -7.75 6.28 8.27
N LEU A 84 -6.87 6.98 7.56
CA LEU A 84 -6.92 7.13 6.10
C LEU A 84 -6.31 5.95 5.38
N GLY A 85 -5.23 5.37 5.92
CA GLY A 85 -4.55 4.30 5.24
C GLY A 85 -3.48 3.59 6.05
N PHE A 86 -3.14 2.40 5.59
CA PHE A 86 -2.00 1.65 6.10
C PHE A 86 -0.96 1.39 5.02
N THR A 87 0.31 1.51 5.41
CA THR A 87 1.41 0.80 4.75
C THR A 87 1.61 -0.53 5.45
N THR A 88 1.80 -1.60 4.71
CA THR A 88 1.83 -2.94 5.29
C THR A 88 2.70 -3.89 4.49
N THR A 89 3.05 -5.01 5.10
CA THR A 89 3.60 -6.17 4.38
C THR A 89 2.51 -7.21 4.08
N GLU A 90 2.85 -8.27 3.34
CA GLU A 90 1.98 -9.44 3.07
C GLU A 90 1.42 -10.08 4.36
N SER A 91 2.01 -9.80 5.53
CA SER A 91 1.49 -10.23 6.82
C SER A 91 0.11 -9.66 7.18
N PHE A 92 -0.37 -8.64 6.48
CA PHE A 92 -1.76 -8.16 6.55
C PHE A 92 -2.71 -9.27 6.09
N GLY A 93 -3.50 -9.83 7.01
CA GLY A 93 -4.45 -10.91 6.68
C GLY A 93 -3.97 -12.33 6.96
N MET A 94 -2.69 -12.54 7.32
CA MET A 94 -2.10 -13.89 7.39
C MET A 94 -1.74 -14.40 8.81
N VAL A 95 -2.03 -13.63 9.87
CA VAL A 95 -1.77 -14.09 11.25
C VAL A 95 -2.83 -15.11 11.67
N SER A 96 -2.52 -16.38 11.43
CA SER A 96 -3.34 -17.52 11.80
C SER A 96 -2.92 -18.08 13.15
N HIS A 97 -3.94 -18.40 13.94
CA HIS A 97 -3.94 -19.06 15.25
C HIS A 97 -3.67 -18.20 16.49
N PRO A 98 -4.72 -17.91 17.27
CA PRO A 98 -4.54 -17.63 18.69
C PRO A 98 -4.27 -18.95 19.42
N GLU A 99 -3.20 -19.01 20.20
CA GLU A 99 -3.09 -20.05 21.24
C GLU A 99 -4.17 -19.88 22.34
N ASN A 100 -4.93 -18.78 22.31
CA ASN A 100 -5.89 -18.37 23.36
C ASN A 100 -7.29 -17.97 22.84
N GLY A 101 -7.75 -18.48 21.68
CA GLY A 101 -9.13 -18.23 21.20
C GLY A 101 -9.45 -16.82 20.65
N PHE A 102 -8.45 -15.99 20.37
CA PHE A 102 -8.60 -14.64 19.81
C PHE A 102 -8.72 -14.55 18.27
N LYS A 103 -9.83 -13.97 17.84
CA LYS A 103 -10.46 -14.04 16.51
C LYS A 103 -9.78 -13.27 15.35
N TRP A 104 -8.47 -13.02 15.33
CA TRP A 104 -7.84 -12.16 14.29
C TRP A 104 -8.12 -12.60 12.85
N ALA A 105 -8.08 -13.91 12.58
CA ALA A 105 -8.42 -14.48 11.27
C ALA A 105 -9.89 -14.27 10.88
N TYR A 106 -10.82 -14.27 11.84
CA TYR A 106 -12.24 -13.98 11.60
C TYR A 106 -12.53 -12.48 11.56
N LEU A 107 -11.71 -11.65 12.21
CA LEU A 107 -11.86 -10.20 12.20
C LEU A 107 -11.50 -9.64 10.82
N LEU A 108 -10.48 -10.16 10.13
CA LEU A 108 -10.18 -9.72 8.75
C LEU A 108 -11.03 -10.42 7.67
N GLN A 109 -11.49 -11.66 7.90
CA GLN A 109 -12.43 -12.35 6.99
C GLN A 109 -13.90 -11.93 7.16
N GLY A 110 -14.22 -11.18 8.22
CA GLY A 110 -15.60 -10.80 8.57
C GLY A 110 -15.80 -9.34 8.96
N MET A 111 -14.75 -8.52 9.05
CA MET A 111 -14.91 -7.07 9.11
C MET A 111 -15.21 -6.54 7.73
N ASP A 112 -16.18 -5.63 7.71
CA ASP A 112 -16.52 -4.81 6.56
C ASP A 112 -15.39 -3.79 6.30
N MET A 113 -14.29 -4.25 5.70
CA MET A 113 -13.28 -3.40 5.06
C MET A 113 -13.68 -3.08 3.62
N SER A 114 -14.99 -3.13 3.32
CA SER A 114 -15.47 -2.98 1.96
C SER A 114 -15.29 -1.57 1.40
N ASP A 115 -15.01 -0.60 2.26
CA ASP A 115 -14.82 0.80 1.91
C ASP A 115 -13.36 1.16 1.55
N ILE A 116 -12.46 0.17 1.40
CA ILE A 116 -11.13 0.40 0.83
C ILE A 116 -11.28 0.79 -0.65
N GLY A 117 -11.05 2.07 -0.94
CA GLY A 117 -11.15 2.63 -2.28
C GLY A 117 -9.88 2.47 -3.11
N LEU A 118 -8.73 2.26 -2.47
CA LEU A 118 -7.44 2.19 -3.16
C LEU A 118 -6.51 1.14 -2.56
N VAL A 119 -6.02 0.22 -3.37
CA VAL A 119 -4.97 -0.72 -3.01
C VAL A 119 -3.75 -0.50 -3.90
N ILE A 120 -2.57 -0.46 -3.31
CA ILE A 120 -1.31 -0.26 -4.02
C ILE A 120 -0.37 -1.40 -3.66
N GLN A 121 0.23 -2.03 -4.67
CA GLN A 121 1.39 -2.88 -4.48
C GLN A 121 2.64 -2.09 -4.90
N TRP A 122 3.59 -1.93 -3.99
CA TRP A 122 4.88 -1.32 -4.23
C TRP A 122 5.85 -2.38 -4.76
N HIS A 123 6.35 -2.18 -5.98
CA HIS A 123 7.22 -3.11 -6.73
C HIS A 123 6.53 -4.40 -7.23
N VAL A 124 7.07 -4.99 -8.30
CA VAL A 124 6.57 -6.26 -8.89
C VAL A 124 7.35 -7.45 -8.38
N THR A 125 7.27 -7.68 -7.08
CA THR A 125 8.02 -8.72 -6.36
C THR A 125 7.12 -9.87 -5.90
N CYS A 126 5.84 -9.59 -5.68
CA CYS A 126 4.86 -10.60 -5.27
C CYS A 126 4.44 -11.52 -6.42
N LYS A 127 4.10 -12.77 -6.08
CA LYS A 127 3.53 -13.72 -7.05
C LYS A 127 2.12 -13.29 -7.46
N LEU A 128 1.70 -13.64 -8.67
CA LEU A 128 0.37 -13.29 -9.20
C LEU A 128 -0.80 -13.65 -8.26
N PRO A 129 -0.83 -14.81 -7.56
CA PRO A 129 -1.91 -15.10 -6.62
C PRO A 129 -1.95 -14.14 -5.42
N THR A 130 -0.79 -13.79 -4.85
CA THR A 130 -0.68 -12.81 -3.77
C THR A 130 -1.17 -11.44 -4.25
N LEU A 131 -0.73 -11.00 -5.43
CA LEU A 131 -1.17 -9.75 -6.03
C LEU A 131 -2.70 -9.71 -6.21
N TRP A 132 -3.27 -10.81 -6.71
CA TRP A 132 -4.71 -10.90 -6.93
C TRP A 132 -5.50 -10.88 -5.61
N GLN A 133 -4.98 -11.52 -4.58
CA GLN A 133 -5.57 -11.49 -3.24
C GLN A 133 -5.55 -10.07 -2.66
N GLN A 134 -4.42 -9.36 -2.76
CA GLN A 134 -4.30 -7.98 -2.31
C GLN A 134 -5.24 -7.05 -3.08
N PHE A 135 -5.28 -7.17 -4.41
CA PHE A 135 -6.15 -6.34 -5.25
C PHE A 135 -7.62 -6.63 -5.02
N GLY A 136 -7.96 -7.85 -4.63
CA GLY A 136 -9.31 -8.22 -4.18
C GLY A 136 -9.77 -7.53 -2.90
N CYS A 137 -8.86 -6.91 -2.14
CA CYS A 137 -9.23 -6.08 -0.99
C CYS A 137 -9.85 -4.73 -1.42
N ALA A 138 -9.60 -4.25 -2.63
CA ALA A 138 -10.19 -3.00 -3.11
C ALA A 138 -11.67 -3.22 -3.45
N ALA A 139 -12.55 -2.42 -2.84
CA ALA A 139 -14.01 -2.44 -3.04
C ALA A 139 -14.66 -3.83 -2.95
N GLN A 140 -14.56 -4.45 -1.78
CA GLN A 140 -15.30 -5.67 -1.47
C GLN A 140 -16.83 -5.46 -1.53
N ASP A 141 -17.31 -4.23 -1.33
CA ASP A 141 -18.72 -3.86 -1.54
C ASP A 141 -18.97 -3.69 -3.03
N LYS A 142 -19.88 -4.51 -3.56
CA LYS A 142 -20.32 -4.48 -4.97
C LYS A 142 -20.93 -3.14 -5.39
N LYS A 143 -21.27 -2.26 -4.46
CA LYS A 143 -21.76 -0.90 -4.70
C LYS A 143 -20.63 0.12 -4.84
N LEU A 144 -19.42 -0.21 -4.42
CA LEU A 144 -18.25 0.65 -4.47
C LEU A 144 -17.34 0.26 -5.63
N THR A 145 -16.57 1.24 -6.13
CA THR A 145 -15.52 1.00 -7.13
C THR A 145 -14.18 1.23 -6.47
N GLY A 146 -13.33 0.20 -6.49
CA GLY A 146 -11.99 0.23 -5.94
C GLY A 146 -10.97 0.38 -7.06
N THR A 147 -9.87 1.05 -6.78
CA THR A 147 -8.73 1.15 -7.69
C THR A 147 -7.58 0.33 -7.13
N SER A 148 -6.93 -0.45 -8.00
CA SER A 148 -5.72 -1.19 -7.64
C SER A 148 -4.57 -0.75 -8.53
N ILE A 149 -3.43 -0.41 -7.93
CA ILE A 149 -2.24 0.11 -8.63
C ILE A 149 -1.05 -0.79 -8.34
N LEU A 150 -0.38 -1.28 -9.39
CA LEU A 150 0.91 -1.94 -9.30
C LEU A 150 2.01 -0.95 -9.71
N PHE A 151 2.90 -0.60 -8.77
CA PHE A 151 4.12 0.13 -9.11
C PHE A 151 5.17 -0.85 -9.63
N ALA A 152 5.60 -0.62 -10.87
CA ALA A 152 6.59 -1.44 -11.53
C ALA A 152 7.82 -0.63 -11.95
N GLU A 153 9.00 -1.23 -11.79
CA GLU A 153 10.27 -0.76 -12.28
C GLU A 153 10.23 -0.64 -13.80
N LYS A 154 11.01 0.30 -14.34
CA LYS A 154 11.01 0.60 -15.78
C LYS A 154 11.32 -0.63 -16.65
N GLU A 155 12.09 -1.58 -16.15
CA GLU A 155 12.49 -2.78 -16.89
C GLU A 155 11.35 -3.77 -17.18
N PHE A 156 10.23 -3.65 -16.48
CA PHE A 156 9.04 -4.44 -16.75
C PHE A 156 8.15 -3.86 -17.87
N PHE A 157 8.57 -2.78 -18.53
CA PHE A 157 7.81 -2.14 -19.61
C PHE A 157 8.42 -2.44 -20.99
N ASP A 158 7.59 -2.90 -21.93
CA ASP A 158 8.02 -3.33 -23.27
C ASP A 158 8.79 -2.26 -24.04
N ASN A 159 8.37 -1.00 -23.92
CA ASN A 159 9.04 0.12 -24.58
C ASN A 159 10.47 0.37 -24.05
N GLU A 160 10.70 0.16 -22.76
CA GLU A 160 12.03 0.27 -22.14
C GLU A 160 12.91 -0.92 -22.55
N CYS A 161 12.34 -2.12 -22.63
CA CYS A 161 13.00 -3.31 -23.17
C CYS A 161 13.44 -3.11 -24.63
N ALA A 162 12.54 -2.66 -25.50
CA ALA A 162 12.84 -2.39 -26.90
C ALA A 162 13.94 -1.32 -27.05
N ALA A 163 13.87 -0.23 -26.27
CA ALA A 163 14.89 0.81 -26.26
C ALA A 163 16.26 0.28 -25.78
N LYS A 164 16.29 -0.60 -24.78
CA LYS A 164 17.52 -1.25 -24.29
C LYS A 164 18.16 -2.14 -25.36
N VAL A 165 17.35 -2.92 -26.09
CA VAL A 165 17.81 -3.75 -27.22
C VAL A 165 18.39 -2.88 -28.33
N ALA A 166 17.70 -1.81 -28.73
CA ALA A 166 18.17 -0.90 -29.77
C ALA A 166 19.52 -0.24 -29.41
N ARG A 167 19.68 0.22 -28.16
CA ARG A 167 20.96 0.78 -27.66
C ARG A 167 22.08 -0.25 -27.66
N LYS A 168 21.78 -1.52 -27.36
CA LYS A 168 22.76 -2.62 -27.38
C LYS A 168 23.23 -2.87 -28.81
N MET A 169 22.31 -3.00 -29.76
CA MET A 169 22.63 -3.20 -31.18
C MET A 169 23.49 -2.06 -31.75
N GLN A 170 23.22 -0.82 -31.37
CA GLN A 170 24.03 0.34 -31.78
C GLN A 170 25.46 0.30 -31.24
N ARG A 171 25.68 -0.21 -30.02
CA ARG A 171 27.01 -0.32 -29.41
C ARG A 171 27.83 -1.48 -30.00
N GLU A 172 27.17 -2.56 -30.42
CA GLU A 172 27.83 -3.72 -31.02
C GLU A 172 28.16 -3.49 -32.51
N SER A 173 27.54 -2.49 -33.13
CA SER A 173 27.77 -2.11 -34.54
C SER A 173 28.76 -0.94 -34.70
N ALA A 174 29.31 -0.42 -33.60
CA ALA A 174 30.25 0.71 -33.55
C ALA A 174 31.65 0.23 -33.16
#